data_AF-A0A9R1WSZ4-F1
#
_entry.id   AF-A0A9R1WSZ4-F1
#
_cell.length_a   1.000
_cell.length_b   1.000
_cell.length_c   1.000
_cell.angle_alpha   90.00
_cell.angle_beta   90.00
_cell.angle_gamma   90.00
#
_symmetry.space_group_name_H-M   'P 1'
#
loop_
_entity.id
_entity.type
_entity.pdbx_description
1 polymer ?
#
loop_
_entity_poly.entity_id
_entity_poly.type
_entity_poly.pdbx_seq_one_letter_code
_entity_poly.pdbx_strand_id
1 'polypeptide(L)'
;MSLHYNTIGIEPFVTIHHFDFPQELEDKYGSWLNHEMQEDFVHLADICFKYFGDRVKYWTTFNEPNLFTDFAYMWGAYPPSRCSKPFGNCRTGNSDVEPLIVMHNMVLAHGKTAKLYYKKYKV
;
A
#
# COMPACT_ATOMS: atom_id res chain seq x y z
N MET A 1 -14.71 -6.61 9.42
CA MET A 1 -13.83 -7.70 9.90
C MET A 1 -14.30 -8.11 11.29
N SER A 2 -15.04 -9.22 11.42
CA SER A 2 -15.46 -9.74 12.73
C SER A 2 -14.26 -10.44 13.38
N LEU A 3 -13.71 -9.82 14.41
CA LEU A 3 -12.44 -10.22 15.05
C LEU A 3 -12.72 -11.14 16.25
N HIS A 4 -13.39 -12.27 16.01
CA HIS A 4 -13.51 -13.36 16.99
C HIS A 4 -12.33 -14.36 16.94
N TYR A 5 -11.33 -14.14 16.08
CA TYR A 5 -10.22 -15.08 15.88
C TYR A 5 -9.39 -15.36 17.15
N ASN A 6 -9.25 -14.35 18.02
CA ASN A 6 -8.53 -14.52 19.28
C ASN A 6 -9.26 -15.45 20.26
N THR A 7 -10.60 -15.59 20.17
CA THR A 7 -11.36 -16.45 21.09
C THR A 7 -11.24 -17.94 20.76
N ILE A 8 -10.67 -18.27 19.59
CA ILE A 8 -10.39 -19.65 19.16
C ILE A 8 -8.88 -19.94 19.04
N GLY A 9 -8.03 -19.06 19.57
CA GLY A 9 -6.58 -19.25 19.63
C GLY A 9 -5.83 -18.98 18.32
N ILE A 10 -6.42 -18.25 17.37
CA ILE A 10 -5.75 -17.86 16.12
C ILE A 10 -5.20 -16.44 16.24
N GLU A 11 -3.91 -16.27 15.97
CA GLU A 11 -3.26 -14.94 15.94
C GLU A 11 -3.35 -14.31 14.55
N PRO A 12 -3.95 -13.11 14.41
CA PRO A 12 -4.07 -12.45 13.12
C PRO A 12 -2.76 -11.75 12.71
N PHE A 13 -2.33 -12.01 11.48
CA PHE A 13 -1.28 -11.26 10.77
C PHE A 13 -1.97 -10.41 9.71
N VAL A 14 -2.01 -9.09 9.93
CA VAL A 14 -2.79 -8.18 9.09
C VAL A 14 -1.88 -7.43 8.14
N THR A 15 -2.22 -7.46 6.85
CA THR A 15 -1.60 -6.63 5.82
C THR A 15 -2.47 -5.40 5.59
N ILE A 16 -1.88 -4.20 5.63
CA ILE A 16 -2.62 -2.93 5.50
C ILE A 16 -2.97 -2.64 4.03
N HIS A 17 -2.03 -2.86 3.11
CA HIS A 17 -2.25 -2.69 1.67
C HIS A 17 -1.91 -3.95 0.89
N HIS A 18 -2.91 -4.50 0.19
CA HIS A 18 -2.78 -5.71 -0.61
C HIS A 18 -3.18 -5.42 -2.06
N PHE A 19 -2.51 -4.44 -2.66
CA PHE A 19 -2.70 -3.93 -4.03
C PHE A 19 -3.98 -3.11 -4.24
N ASP A 20 -4.86 -3.09 -3.25
CA ASP A 20 -6.09 -2.31 -3.23
C ASP A 20 -5.89 -0.94 -2.55
N PHE A 21 -6.39 0.09 -3.20
CA PHE A 21 -6.49 1.45 -2.69
C PHE A 21 -7.74 2.12 -3.28
N PRO A 22 -8.30 3.16 -2.63
CA PRO A 22 -9.51 3.82 -3.12
C PRO A 22 -9.30 4.44 -4.51
N GLN A 23 -10.23 4.18 -5.44
CA GLN A 23 -10.19 4.73 -6.80
C GLN A 23 -10.19 6.28 -6.78
N GLU A 24 -10.81 6.88 -5.78
CA GLU A 24 -10.87 8.32 -5.59
C GLU A 24 -9.47 8.96 -5.45
N LEU A 25 -8.48 8.22 -4.91
CA LEU A 25 -7.10 8.71 -4.81
C LEU A 25 -6.38 8.65 -6.16
N GLU A 26 -6.73 7.68 -7.00
CA GLU A 26 -6.24 7.59 -8.38
C GLU A 26 -6.78 8.76 -9.20
N ASP A 27 -8.09 9.01 -9.11
CA ASP A 27 -8.75 10.09 -9.84
C ASP A 27 -8.27 11.48 -9.38
N LYS A 28 -8.01 11.65 -8.08
CA LYS A 28 -7.61 12.94 -7.49
C LYS A 28 -6.17 13.32 -7.84
N TYR A 29 -5.23 12.39 -7.72
CA TYR A 29 -3.81 12.72 -7.85
C TYR A 29 -2.93 11.60 -8.44
N GLY A 30 -3.50 10.49 -8.89
CA GLY A 30 -2.75 9.36 -9.46
C GLY A 30 -2.15 8.41 -8.41
N SER A 31 -2.77 8.33 -7.22
CA SER A 31 -2.38 7.41 -6.14
C SER A 31 -0.87 7.38 -5.90
N TRP A 32 -0.24 6.21 -6.04
CA TRP A 32 1.16 5.96 -5.76
C TRP A 32 2.14 6.72 -6.66
N LEU A 33 1.68 7.35 -7.76
CA LEU A 33 2.50 8.26 -8.54
C LEU A 33 2.71 9.62 -7.84
N ASN A 34 1.94 9.92 -6.80
CA ASN A 34 2.04 11.16 -6.06
C ASN A 34 2.49 10.92 -4.61
N HIS A 35 3.34 11.80 -4.10
CA HIS A 35 3.80 11.80 -2.71
C HIS A 35 2.67 11.97 -1.67
N GLU A 36 1.52 12.57 -2.03
CA GLU A 36 0.34 12.69 -1.16
C GLU A 36 -0.14 11.32 -0.66
N MET A 37 0.00 10.27 -1.47
CA MET A 37 -0.35 8.89 -1.10
C MET A 37 0.38 8.39 0.13
N GLN A 38 1.58 8.92 0.41
CA GLN A 38 2.34 8.55 1.59
C GLN A 38 1.61 8.95 2.88
N GLU A 39 1.03 10.16 2.91
CA GLU A 39 0.32 10.66 4.09
C GLU A 39 -1.04 9.99 4.25
N ASP A 40 -1.77 9.77 3.16
CA ASP A 40 -3.05 9.05 3.20
C ASP A 40 -2.87 7.59 3.64
N PHE A 41 -1.80 6.91 3.22
CA PHE A 41 -1.46 5.57 3.71
C PHE A 41 -1.10 5.56 5.21
N VAL A 42 -0.31 6.54 5.67
CA VAL A 42 0.02 6.67 7.10
C VAL A 42 -1.23 6.94 7.93
N HIS A 43 -2.16 7.74 7.42
CA HIS A 43 -3.45 7.99 8.07
C HIS A 43 -4.29 6.72 8.19
N LEU A 44 -4.41 5.95 7.10
CA LEU A 44 -5.07 4.64 7.11
C LEU A 44 -4.43 3.71 8.16
N ALA A 45 -3.10 3.64 8.19
CA ALA A 45 -2.39 2.81 9.16
C ALA A 45 -2.62 3.28 10.61
N ASP A 46 -2.64 4.59 10.88
CA ASP A 46 -2.96 5.15 12.21
C ASP A 46 -4.35 4.69 12.69
N ILE A 47 -5.34 4.71 11.80
CA ILE A 47 -6.69 4.22 12.08
C ILE A 47 -6.63 2.71 12.37
N CYS A 48 -5.97 1.91 11.52
CA CYS A 48 -5.86 0.47 11.73
C CYS A 48 -5.23 0.13 13.09
N PHE A 49 -4.12 0.77 13.44
CA PHE A 49 -3.45 0.56 14.73
C PHE A 49 -4.34 0.97 15.91
N LYS A 50 -5.03 2.11 15.82
CA LYS A 50 -5.90 2.62 16.87
C LYS A 50 -7.06 1.68 17.18
N TYR A 51 -7.72 1.13 16.15
CA TYR A 51 -8.95 0.36 16.32
C TYR A 51 -8.76 -1.16 16.40
N PHE A 52 -7.61 -1.68 15.94
CA PHE A 52 -7.34 -3.11 15.92
C PHE A 52 -6.06 -3.52 16.66
N GLY A 53 -5.19 -2.57 17.06
CA GLY A 53 -3.92 -2.88 17.74
C GLY A 53 -4.07 -3.53 19.12
N ASP A 54 -5.26 -3.44 19.72
CA ASP A 54 -5.62 -4.17 20.94
C ASP A 54 -5.59 -5.69 20.72
N ARG A 55 -5.96 -6.16 19.52
CA ARG A 55 -6.08 -7.58 19.16
C ARG A 55 -5.06 -8.06 18.14
N VAL A 56 -4.58 -7.19 17.25
CA VAL A 56 -3.61 -7.51 16.19
C VAL A 56 -2.21 -7.12 16.65
N LYS A 57 -1.32 -8.10 16.72
CA LYS A 57 0.07 -7.92 17.18
C LYS A 57 1.11 -7.95 16.06
N TYR A 58 0.74 -8.49 14.90
CA TYR A 58 1.61 -8.61 13.75
C TYR A 58 1.02 -7.85 12.57
N TRP A 59 1.80 -6.90 12.08
CA TRP A 59 1.40 -5.97 11.02
C TRP A 59 2.39 -6.04 9.87
N THR A 60 1.84 -6.22 8.67
CA THR A 60 2.54 -6.04 7.40
C THR A 60 1.99 -4.77 6.75
N THR A 61 2.86 -3.88 6.31
CA THR A 61 2.42 -2.61 5.67
C THR A 61 1.96 -2.87 4.25
N PHE A 62 2.86 -3.39 3.40
CA PHE A 62 2.62 -3.69 2.01
C PHE A 62 2.80 -5.17 1.72
N ASN A 63 1.88 -5.77 0.98
CA ASN A 63 2.15 -6.98 0.24
C ASN A 63 3.03 -6.64 -0.98
N GLU A 64 4.14 -7.36 -1.17
CA GLU A 64 4.95 -7.44 -2.40
C GLU A 64 5.01 -6.15 -3.25
N PRO A 65 5.58 -5.04 -2.73
CA PRO A 65 5.56 -3.76 -3.42
C PRO A 65 6.27 -3.80 -4.78
N ASN A 66 7.25 -4.69 -4.96
CA ASN A 66 7.95 -4.90 -6.24
C ASN A 66 7.01 -5.48 -7.30
N LEU A 67 6.24 -6.51 -6.95
CA LEU A 67 5.28 -7.11 -7.87
C LEU A 67 4.15 -6.14 -8.19
N PHE A 68 3.61 -5.44 -7.18
CA PHE A 68 2.61 -4.40 -7.43
C PHE A 68 3.11 -3.38 -8.45
N THR A 69 4.31 -2.86 -8.23
CA THR A 69 4.92 -1.83 -9.07
C THR A 69 5.10 -2.31 -10.52
N ASP A 70 5.66 -3.49 -10.71
CA ASP A 70 5.91 -4.05 -12.05
C ASP A 70 4.59 -4.32 -12.79
N PHE A 71 3.65 -5.01 -12.14
CA PHE A 71 2.40 -5.39 -12.78
C PHE A 71 1.47 -4.20 -13.02
N ALA A 72 1.48 -3.17 -12.17
CA ALA A 72 0.58 -2.02 -12.31
C ALA A 72 1.14 -0.88 -13.18
N TYR A 73 2.47 -0.67 -13.20
CA TYR A 73 3.11 0.50 -13.82
C TYR A 73 4.20 0.18 -14.87
N MET A 74 4.64 -1.07 -14.98
CA MET A 74 5.56 -1.50 -16.05
C MET A 74 4.82 -2.31 -17.13
N TRP A 75 4.11 -3.37 -16.73
CA TRP A 75 3.37 -4.26 -17.64
C TRP A 75 1.90 -3.91 -17.80
N GLY A 76 1.34 -3.12 -16.87
CA GLY A 76 -0.07 -2.68 -16.89
C GLY A 76 -1.11 -3.81 -16.78
N ALA A 77 -0.71 -4.96 -16.24
CA ALA A 77 -1.55 -6.13 -16.02
C ALA A 77 -2.46 -5.99 -14.77
N TYR A 78 -2.06 -5.18 -13.79
CA TYR A 78 -2.89 -4.81 -12.63
C TYR A 78 -3.39 -3.37 -12.74
N PRO A 79 -4.52 -3.01 -12.12
CA PRO A 79 -4.92 -1.61 -11.97
C PRO A 79 -3.79 -0.77 -11.34
N PRO A 80 -3.57 0.49 -11.80
CA PRO A 80 -4.38 1.25 -12.76
C PRO A 80 -4.02 0.98 -14.24
N SER A 81 -3.31 -0.11 -14.55
CA SER A 81 -2.97 -0.56 -15.90
C SER A 81 -2.19 0.48 -16.69
N ARG A 82 -1.10 0.97 -16.10
CA ARG A 82 -0.21 1.94 -16.73
C ARG A 82 1.03 1.26 -17.29
N CYS A 83 1.37 1.58 -18.52
CA CYS A 83 2.57 1.06 -19.19
C CYS A 83 2.88 1.82 -20.48
N SER A 84 4.10 1.65 -20.99
CA SER A 84 4.54 2.07 -22.32
C SER A 84 5.18 0.90 -23.08
N LYS A 85 5.32 1.04 -24.40
CA LYS A 85 6.08 0.08 -25.21
C LYS A 85 7.55 0.06 -24.77
N PRO A 86 8.24 -1.09 -24.83
CA PRO A 86 7.79 -2.38 -25.37
C PRO A 86 7.02 -3.26 -24.36
N PHE A 87 6.87 -2.83 -23.12
CA PHE A 87 6.36 -3.65 -22.02
C PHE A 87 4.86 -3.94 -22.10
N GLY A 88 4.07 -3.03 -22.67
CA GLY A 88 2.65 -3.25 -22.91
C GLY A 88 2.03 -2.22 -23.85
N ASN A 89 0.71 -2.29 -24.01
CA ASN A 89 -0.07 -1.43 -24.90
C ASN A 89 -1.18 -0.67 -24.15
N CYS A 90 -0.81 -0.08 -23.01
CA CYS A 90 -1.71 0.70 -22.18
C CYS A 90 -2.04 2.06 -22.81
N ARG A 91 -3.16 2.65 -22.41
CA ARG A 91 -3.57 3.98 -22.89
C ARG A 91 -2.65 5.09 -22.39
N THR A 92 -2.09 4.93 -21.20
CA THR A 92 -1.24 5.90 -20.51
C THR A 92 -0.17 5.19 -19.71
N GLY A 93 0.92 5.88 -19.39
CA GLY A 93 1.97 5.38 -18.53
C GLY A 93 3.36 5.64 -19.10
N ASN A 94 4.37 5.44 -18.26
CA ASN A 94 5.77 5.45 -18.66
C ASN A 94 6.53 4.39 -17.85
N SER A 95 6.73 3.22 -18.47
CA SER A 95 7.35 2.06 -17.84
C SER A 95 8.82 2.29 -17.46
N ASP A 96 9.49 3.32 -17.98
CA ASP A 96 10.88 3.63 -17.63
C ASP A 96 11.00 4.44 -16.33
N VAL A 97 9.91 5.09 -15.89
CA VAL A 97 9.95 6.09 -14.80
C VAL A 97 8.91 5.81 -13.71
N GLU A 98 7.68 5.49 -14.08
CA GLU A 98 6.57 5.32 -13.13
C GLU A 98 6.83 4.24 -12.08
N PRO A 99 7.38 3.06 -12.43
CA PRO A 99 7.78 2.05 -11.44
C PRO A 99 8.69 2.60 -10.34
N LEU A 100 9.65 3.46 -10.70
CA LEU A 100 10.60 4.03 -9.75
C LEU A 100 9.91 5.02 -8.79
N ILE A 101 9.01 5.84 -9.31
CA ILE A 101 8.23 6.80 -8.50
C ILE A 101 7.33 6.06 -7.52
N VAL A 102 6.59 5.06 -8.00
CA VAL A 102 5.67 4.26 -7.19
C VAL A 102 6.40 3.54 -6.07
N MET A 103 7.46 2.80 -6.41
CA MET A 103 8.28 2.11 -5.42
C MET A 103 8.87 3.08 -4.39
N HIS A 104 9.38 4.23 -4.83
CA HIS A 104 9.92 5.25 -3.93
C HIS A 104 8.88 5.73 -2.92
N ASN A 105 7.66 6.07 -3.39
CA ASN A 105 6.56 6.49 -2.52
C ASN A 105 6.14 5.38 -1.55
N MET A 106 6.03 4.13 -2.00
CA MET A 106 5.68 2.99 -1.14
C MET A 106 6.75 2.74 -0.06
N VAL A 107 8.03 2.82 -0.39
CA VAL A 107 9.14 2.66 0.58
C VAL A 107 9.14 3.79 1.62
N LEU A 108 8.91 5.04 1.19
CA LEU A 108 8.79 6.16 2.13
C LEU A 108 7.56 6.02 3.03
N ALA A 109 6.41 5.64 2.47
CA ALA A 109 5.19 5.38 3.22
C ALA A 109 5.39 4.24 4.24
N HIS A 110 6.07 3.16 3.85
CA HIS A 110 6.46 2.06 4.74
C HIS A 110 7.28 2.59 5.93
N GLY A 111 8.33 3.37 5.67
CA GLY A 111 9.19 3.93 6.71
C GLY A 111 8.45 4.89 7.65
N LYS A 112 7.57 5.74 7.11
CA LYS A 112 6.71 6.64 7.91
C LYS A 112 5.75 5.84 8.80
N THR A 113 5.08 4.83 8.25
CA THR A 113 4.14 3.98 8.99
C THR A 113 4.83 3.16 10.07
N ALA A 114 5.99 2.57 9.78
CA ALA A 114 6.79 1.86 10.79
C ALA A 114 7.21 2.81 11.92
N LYS A 115 7.72 4.01 11.58
CA LYS A 115 8.09 5.03 12.57
C LYS A 115 6.89 5.44 13.44
N LEU A 116 5.71 5.63 12.85
CA LEU A 116 4.48 5.92 13.61
C LEU A 116 4.14 4.78 14.57
N TYR A 117 4.14 3.54 14.10
CA TYR A 117 3.85 2.37 14.92
C TYR A 117 4.79 2.28 16.14
N TYR A 118 6.10 2.37 15.92
CA TYR A 118 7.08 2.30 17.01
C TYR A 118 7.02 3.45 18.00
N LYS A 119 6.63 4.65 17.55
CA LYS A 119 6.56 5.83 18.44
C LYS A 119 5.29 5.88 19.27
N LYS A 120 4.16 5.40 18.74
CA LYS A 120 2.82 5.64 19.31
C LYS A 120 2.13 4.37 19.80
N TYR A 121 2.42 3.21 19.20
CA TYR A 121 1.63 1.99 19.41
C TYR A 121 2.43 0.79 19.89
N LYS A 122 3.74 0.74 19.61
CA LYS A 122 4.62 -0.30 20.15
C LYS A 122 4.89 0.02 21.62
N VAL A 123 4.34 -0.83 22.49
CA VAL A 123 4.68 -0.93 23.92
C VAL A 123 5.87 -1.87 24.08
#